data_AF-A0A970GCE3-F1
#
_entry.id   AF-A0A970GCE3-F1
#
_cell.length_a   1.000
_cell.length_b   1.000
_cell.length_c   1.000
_cell.angle_alpha   90.00
_cell.angle_beta   90.00
_cell.angle_gamma   90.00
#
_symmetry.space_group_name_H-M   'P 1'
#
loop_
_entity.id
_entity.type
_entity.pdbx_description
1 polymer ?
#
loop_
_entity_poly.entity_id
_entity_poly.type
_entity_poly.pdbx_seq_one_letter_code
_entity_poly.pdbx_strand_id
1 'polypeptide(L)'
;MAIQYKRREILTRLRDQVKQNSALLMFGAGTGLTAKCADLGGADLVAVYSTAKFRMMGLPTLLAWMPYEDCNTCVKEMAREIIPVV
;
A
#
# COMPACT_ATOMS: atom_id res chain seq x y z
N MET A 1 14.73 4.04 -11.63
CA MET A 1 15.03 3.90 -10.19
C MET A 1 13.92 4.57 -9.43
N ALA A 2 13.31 3.88 -8.47
CA ALA A 2 12.30 4.48 -7.60
C ALA A 2 12.89 5.68 -6.84
N ILE A 3 12.13 6.76 -6.72
CA ILE A 3 12.56 7.95 -5.98
C ILE A 3 12.39 7.67 -4.50
N GLN A 4 13.50 7.68 -3.75
CA GLN A 4 13.45 7.57 -2.30
C GLN A 4 13.25 8.94 -1.66
N TYR A 5 12.02 9.24 -1.25
CA TYR A 5 11.70 10.49 -0.56
C TYR A 5 12.15 10.48 0.90
N LYS A 6 12.62 11.64 1.38
CA LYS A 6 12.79 11.92 2.81
C LYS A 6 11.43 12.18 3.43
N ARG A 7 11.28 11.87 4.73
CA ARG A 7 10.06 12.14 5.51
C ARG A 7 9.51 13.56 5.31
N ARG A 8 10.38 14.57 5.28
CA ARG A 8 9.96 15.98 5.09
C ARG A 8 9.36 16.20 3.71
N GLU A 9 9.90 15.59 2.66
CA GLU A 9 9.39 15.71 1.29
C GLU A 9 8.02 15.07 1.16
N ILE A 10 7.83 13.86 1.73
CA ILE A 10 6.53 13.18 1.79
C ILE A 10 5.50 14.07 2.48
N LEU A 11 5.82 14.57 3.69
CA LEU A 11 4.91 15.42 4.46
C LEU A 11 4.57 16.72 3.75
N THR A 12 5.53 17.35 3.07
CA THR A 12 5.28 18.56 2.28
C THR A 12 4.28 18.26 1.15
N ARG A 13 4.53 17.22 0.34
CA ARG A 13 3.65 16.84 -0.78
C ARG A 13 2.22 16.57 -0.33
N LEU A 14 2.03 15.77 0.72
CA LEU A 14 0.70 15.44 1.25
C LEU A 14 -0.02 16.68 1.83
N ARG A 15 0.70 17.55 2.54
CA ARG A 15 0.12 18.80 3.06
C ARG A 15 -0.28 19.76 1.94
N ASP A 16 0.49 19.82 0.87
CA ASP A 16 0.19 20.69 -0.25
C ASP A 16 -1.04 20.20 -1.03
N GLN A 17 -1.27 18.89 -1.14
CA GLN A 17 -2.54 18.36 -1.66
C GLN A 17 -3.74 18.79 -0.80
N VAL A 18 -3.62 18.66 0.53
CA VAL A 18 -4.70 19.08 1.44
C VAL A 18 -4.96 20.59 1.34
N LYS A 19 -3.91 21.41 1.25
CA LYS A 19 -4.05 22.88 1.06
C LYS A 19 -4.74 23.24 -0.25
N GLN A 20 -4.62 22.41 -1.27
CA GLN A 20 -5.32 22.57 -2.55
C GLN A 20 -6.77 22.09 -2.50
N ASN A 21 -7.27 21.68 -1.32
CA ASN A 21 -8.57 21.03 -1.13
C ASN A 21 -8.74 19.72 -1.92
N SER A 22 -7.63 19.05 -2.25
CA SER A 22 -7.64 17.73 -2.85
C SER A 22 -7.68 16.65 -1.77
N ALA A 23 -8.42 15.58 -2.01
CA ALA A 23 -8.40 14.40 -1.14
C ALA A 23 -7.06 13.68 -1.25
N LEU A 24 -6.62 13.07 -0.14
CA LEU A 24 -5.49 12.13 -0.15
C LEU A 24 -6.01 10.72 -0.39
N LEU A 25 -5.55 10.08 -1.46
CA LEU A 25 -5.89 8.71 -1.78
C LEU A 25 -4.79 7.74 -1.35
N MET A 26 -5.09 6.91 -0.35
CA MET A 26 -4.24 5.78 0.00
C MET A 26 -4.85 4.47 -0.53
N PHE A 27 -4.11 3.76 -1.35
CA PHE A 27 -4.50 2.46 -1.87
C PHE A 27 -3.87 1.30 -1.08
N GLY A 28 -4.67 0.29 -0.73
CA GLY A 28 -4.19 -0.93 -0.08
C GLY A 28 -3.87 -2.03 -1.08
N ALA A 29 -2.58 -2.29 -1.32
CA ALA A 29 -2.13 -3.27 -2.30
C ALA A 29 -1.99 -4.68 -1.69
N GLY A 30 -2.61 -5.67 -2.33
CA GLY A 30 -2.46 -7.08 -1.98
C GLY A 30 -1.56 -7.87 -2.93
N THR A 31 -1.23 -7.29 -4.10
CA THR A 31 -0.31 -7.86 -5.10
C THR A 31 0.49 -6.74 -5.77
N GLY A 32 1.62 -7.10 -6.40
CA GLY A 32 2.43 -6.15 -7.18
C GLY A 32 1.64 -5.51 -8.33
N LEU A 33 0.79 -6.27 -9.01
CA LEU A 33 -0.07 -5.75 -10.09
C LEU A 33 -0.98 -4.63 -9.58
N THR A 34 -1.71 -4.87 -8.48
CA THR A 34 -2.61 -3.85 -7.91
C THR A 34 -1.85 -2.61 -7.42
N ALA A 35 -0.63 -2.79 -6.90
CA ALA A 35 0.23 -1.68 -6.51
C ALA A 35 0.65 -0.84 -7.72
N LYS A 36 1.06 -1.48 -8.83
CA LYS A 36 1.41 -0.78 -10.06
C LYS A 36 0.24 -0.01 -10.65
N CYS A 37 -0.95 -0.61 -10.64
CA CYS A 37 -2.15 0.08 -11.09
C CYS A 37 -2.47 1.31 -10.23
N ALA A 38 -2.26 1.24 -8.91
CA ALA A 38 -2.48 2.38 -8.01
C ALA A 38 -1.45 3.50 -8.23
N ASP A 39 -0.18 3.16 -8.43
CA ASP A 39 0.89 4.09 -8.78
C ASP A 39 0.57 4.82 -10.10
N LEU A 40 0.25 4.07 -11.16
CA LEU A 40 -0.16 4.64 -12.45
C LEU A 40 -1.48 5.42 -12.38
N GLY A 41 -2.37 5.04 -11.45
CA GLY A 41 -3.62 5.72 -11.16
C GLY A 41 -3.46 7.01 -10.35
N GLY A 42 -2.25 7.34 -9.90
CA GLY A 42 -1.95 8.57 -9.16
C GLY A 42 -2.37 8.53 -7.70
N ALA A 43 -2.39 7.36 -7.06
CA ALA A 43 -2.57 7.27 -5.62
C ALA A 43 -1.45 8.04 -4.88
N ASP A 44 -1.79 8.83 -3.86
CA ASP A 44 -0.80 9.56 -3.06
C ASP A 44 0.06 8.62 -2.22
N LEU A 45 -0.52 7.50 -1.79
CA LEU A 45 0.12 6.50 -0.94
C LEU A 45 -0.31 5.08 -1.35
N VAL A 46 0.64 4.15 -1.28
CA VAL A 46 0.37 2.71 -1.38
C VAL A 46 0.75 2.04 -0.06
N ALA A 47 -0.18 1.30 0.52
CA ALA A 47 0.00 0.57 1.77
C ALA A 47 -0.04 -0.94 1.51
N VAL A 48 0.89 -1.66 2.13
CA VAL A 48 0.95 -3.13 2.10
C VAL A 48 0.61 -3.64 3.49
N TYR A 49 -0.39 -4.52 3.58
CA TYR A 49 -0.86 -5.10 4.84
C TYR A 49 -1.54 -6.46 4.59
N SER A 50 -1.51 -7.36 5.58
CA SER A 50 -1.98 -8.75 5.44
C SER A 50 -3.42 -8.88 4.93
N THR A 51 -4.34 -8.02 5.41
CA THR A 51 -5.76 -8.06 4.96
C THR A 51 -5.92 -7.84 3.45
N ALA A 52 -5.00 -7.12 2.79
CA ALA A 52 -5.05 -6.93 1.35
C ALA A 52 -4.79 -8.24 0.59
N LYS A 53 -3.89 -9.11 1.09
CA LYS A 53 -3.62 -10.43 0.52
C LYS A 53 -4.86 -11.31 0.52
N PHE A 54 -5.58 -11.36 1.65
CA PHE A 54 -6.82 -12.13 1.76
C PHE A 54 -7.87 -11.70 0.75
N ARG A 55 -8.07 -10.39 0.56
CA ARG A 55 -8.99 -9.88 -0.47
C ARG A 55 -8.57 -10.30 -1.88
N MET A 56 -7.28 -10.28 -2.18
CA MET A 56 -6.77 -10.73 -3.49
C MET A 56 -6.91 -12.25 -3.70
N MET A 57 -6.99 -13.03 -2.63
CA MET A 57 -7.31 -14.47 -2.67
C MET A 57 -8.82 -14.76 -2.71
N GLY A 58 -9.68 -13.73 -2.74
CA GLY A 58 -11.14 -13.91 -2.67
C GLY A 58 -11.63 -14.32 -1.27
N LEU A 59 -10.82 -14.11 -0.23
CA LEU A 59 -11.13 -14.48 1.14
C LEU A 59 -11.62 -13.29 1.98
N PRO A 60 -12.46 -13.53 3.01
CA PRO A 60 -12.92 -12.47 3.91
C PRO A 60 -11.75 -11.80 4.65
N THR A 61 -11.82 -10.47 4.78
CA THR A 61 -10.84 -9.68 5.53
C THR A 61 -10.72 -10.12 7.00
N LEU A 62 -11.78 -10.67 7.59
CA LEU A 62 -11.82 -11.18 8.97
C LEU A 62 -10.77 -12.27 9.23
N LEU A 63 -10.33 -13.02 8.20
CA LEU A 63 -9.36 -14.10 8.39
C LEU A 63 -8.00 -13.60 8.87
N ALA A 64 -7.64 -12.34 8.63
CA ALA A 64 -6.41 -11.75 9.15
C ALA A 64 -6.39 -11.62 10.69
N TRP A 65 -7.55 -11.72 11.35
CA TRP A 65 -7.66 -11.72 12.82
C TRP A 65 -7.73 -13.12 13.42
N MET A 66 -7.75 -14.16 12.59
CA MET A 66 -7.81 -15.55 13.01
C MET A 66 -6.39 -16.16 13.01
N PRO A 67 -6.15 -17.27 13.75
CA PRO A 67 -4.81 -17.83 13.93
C PRO A 67 -4.35 -18.67 12.71
N TYR A 68 -4.45 -18.12 11.50
CA TYR A 68 -4.02 -18.77 10.26
C TYR A 68 -2.61 -18.37 9.83
N GLU A 69 -2.15 -17.16 10.16
CA GLU A 69 -0.82 -16.65 9.81
C GLU A 69 -0.35 -15.54 10.76
N ASP A 70 0.96 -15.29 10.80
CA ASP A 70 1.53 -14.08 11.41
C ASP A 70 1.49 -12.92 10.41
N CYS A 71 0.68 -11.91 10.72
CA CYS A 71 0.51 -10.71 9.90
C CYS A 71 1.83 -9.97 9.62
N ASN A 72 2.74 -9.89 10.59
CA ASN A 72 4.01 -9.16 10.42
C ASN A 72 4.95 -9.89 9.47
N THR A 73 4.98 -11.21 9.55
CA THR A 73 5.74 -12.06 8.62
C THR A 73 5.15 -11.97 7.21
N CYS A 74 3.83 -12.09 7.08
CA CYS A 74 3.14 -11.95 5.79
C CYS A 74 3.42 -10.59 5.13
N VAL A 75 3.37 -9.48 5.87
CA VAL A 75 3.62 -8.14 5.30
C VAL A 75 5.07 -8.00 4.79
N LYS A 76 6.05 -8.58 5.48
CA LYS A 76 7.45 -8.56 5.01
C LYS A 76 7.63 -9.34 3.72
N GLU A 77 6.94 -10.46 3.56
CA GLU A 77 6.95 -11.25 2.32
C GLU A 77 6.29 -10.47 1.17
N MET A 78 5.09 -9.94 1.39
CA MET A 78 4.39 -9.12 0.41
C MET A 78 5.21 -7.90 -0.02
N ALA A 79 5.90 -7.24 0.91
CA ALA A 79 6.73 -6.07 0.61
C ALA A 79 7.87 -6.39 -0.37
N ARG A 80 8.46 -7.60 -0.28
CA ARG A 80 9.52 -8.03 -1.21
C ARG A 80 9.01 -8.18 -2.64
N GLU A 81 7.74 -8.53 -2.81
CA GLU A 81 7.10 -8.68 -4.13
C GLU A 81 6.56 -7.35 -4.66
N ILE A 82 6.07 -6.48 -3.77
CA ILE A 82 5.33 -5.26 -4.15
C ILE A 82 6.24 -4.04 -4.34
N ILE A 83 7.21 -3.81 -3.45
CA ILE A 83 8.06 -2.61 -3.51
C ILE A 83 8.84 -2.49 -4.84
N PRO A 84 9.38 -3.57 -5.44
CA PRO A 84 10.18 -3.44 -6.66
C PRO A 84 9.40 -3.01 -7.91
N VAL A 85 8.07 -3.12 -7.90
CA VAL A 85 7.24 -2.80 -9.08
C VAL A 85 6.66 -1.39 -9.07
N VAL A 86 6.69 -0.69 -7.93
CA VAL A 86 6.22 0.70 -7.81
C VAL A 86 7.35 1.70 -8.04
#